data_AF-A0A7Y4S284-F1
#
_entry.id   AF-A0A7Y4S284-F1
#
_cell.length_a   1.000
_cell.length_b   1.000
_cell.length_c   1.000
_cell.angle_alpha   90.00
_cell.angle_beta   90.00
_cell.angle_gamma   90.00
#
_symmetry.space_group_name_H-M   'P 1'
#
loop_
_entity.id
_entity.type
_entity.pdbx_description
1 polymer ?
#
loop_
_entity_poly.entity_id
_entity_poly.type
_entity_poly.pdbx_seq_one_letter_code
_entity_poly.pdbx_strand_id
1 'polypeptide(L)'
;MNNETFMLLSKFTVAARKVAGSINPSKLVNDQHYANEVFWKVNQIGDETLIMMSLDLQYHLGMLKPNESESPALVNKDTPVEKKYVFGARG
;
A
#
# COMPACT_ATOMS: atom_id res chain seq x y z
N MET A 1 6.34 -2.79 18.02
CA MET A 1 7.20 -2.79 16.83
C MET A 1 8.30 -3.81 17.04
N ASN A 2 8.55 -4.67 16.05
CA ASN A 2 9.57 -5.72 16.16
C ASN A 2 10.95 -5.17 15.75
N ASN A 3 12.04 -5.70 16.32
CA ASN A 3 13.42 -5.29 15.99
C ASN A 3 13.72 -5.43 14.49
N GLU A 4 13.15 -6.44 13.85
CA GLU A 4 13.26 -6.68 12.42
C GLU A 4 12.64 -5.55 11.59
N THR A 5 11.47 -5.05 12.00
CA THR A 5 10.81 -3.91 11.36
C THR A 5 11.66 -2.64 11.47
N PHE A 6 12.31 -2.42 12.61
CA PHE A 6 13.19 -1.26 12.79
C PHE A 6 14.44 -1.32 11.91
N MET A 7 15.05 -2.51 11.80
CA MET A 7 16.18 -2.73 10.90
C MET A 7 15.79 -2.56 9.44
N LEU A 8 14.64 -3.10 9.03
CA LEU A 8 14.12 -2.95 7.67
C LEU A 8 13.86 -1.48 7.34
N LEU A 9 13.26 -0.73 8.27
CA LEU A 9 12.98 0.70 8.10
C LEU A 9 14.26 1.53 8.02
N SER A 10 15.28 1.19 8.80
CA SER A 10 16.59 1.83 8.71
C SER A 10 17.26 1.56 7.35
N LYS A 11 17.24 0.31 6.87
CA LYS A 11 17.79 -0.06 5.56
C LYS A 11 17.04 0.64 4.43
N PHE A 12 15.71 0.61 4.48
CA PHE A 12 14.84 1.25 3.50
C PHE A 12 15.08 2.76 3.43
N THR A 13 15.08 3.46 4.57
CA THR A 13 15.27 4.92 4.59
C THR A 13 16.64 5.34 4.06
N VAL A 14 17.70 4.56 4.28
CA VAL A 14 19.03 4.82 3.73
C VAL A 14 19.06 4.58 2.22
N ALA A 15 18.48 3.47 1.75
CA ALA A 15 18.43 3.14 0.32
C ALA A 15 17.55 4.15 -0.44
N ALA A 16 16.36 4.41 0.06
CA ALA A 16 15.39 5.30 -0.56
C ALA A 16 15.84 6.78 -0.48
N ARG A 17 16.74 7.16 0.44
CA ARG A 17 17.29 8.53 0.47
C ARG A 17 18.00 8.91 -0.82
N LYS A 18 18.67 7.94 -1.47
CA LYS A 18 19.36 8.19 -2.74
C LYS A 18 18.41 8.56 -3.86
N VAL A 19 17.11 8.27 -3.71
CA VAL A 19 16.17 8.34 -4.82
C VAL A 19 14.94 9.20 -4.54
N ALA A 20 14.36 9.11 -3.35
CA ALA A 20 13.22 9.92 -2.91
C ALA A 20 13.63 11.12 -2.01
N GLY A 21 14.92 11.28 -1.70
CA GLY A 21 15.45 12.38 -0.90
C GLY A 21 15.31 12.17 0.61
N SER A 22 15.18 13.25 1.38
CA SER A 22 15.10 13.13 2.85
C SER A 22 13.79 12.49 3.29
N ILE A 23 13.86 11.24 3.77
CA ILE A 23 12.72 10.50 4.29
C ILE A 23 12.71 10.60 5.82
N ASN A 24 11.55 10.93 6.39
CA ASN A 24 11.36 10.97 7.83
C ASN A 24 10.77 9.63 8.32
N PRO A 25 11.55 8.79 9.04
CA PRO A 25 11.11 7.48 9.49
C PRO A 25 9.90 7.57 10.44
N SER A 26 9.86 8.58 11.31
CA SER A 26 8.76 8.77 12.25
C SER A 26 7.45 9.09 11.53
N LYS A 27 7.50 9.89 10.47
CA LYS A 27 6.30 10.15 9.65
C LYS A 27 5.90 8.91 8.86
N LEU A 28 6.85 8.13 8.37
CA LEU A 28 6.56 6.92 7.58
C LEU A 28 5.78 5.87 8.39
N VAL A 29 5.99 5.81 9.70
CA VAL A 29 5.29 4.89 10.60
C VAL A 29 3.91 5.43 11.04
N ASN A 30 3.82 6.73 11.30
CA ASN A 30 2.63 7.33 11.93
C ASN A 30 1.65 7.94 10.92
N ASP A 31 2.09 8.24 9.70
CA ASP A 31 1.30 8.90 8.67
C ASP A 31 1.24 8.02 7.41
N GLN A 32 0.06 7.42 7.21
CA GLN A 32 -0.16 6.52 6.08
C GLN A 32 -0.12 7.24 4.73
N HIS A 33 -0.55 8.50 4.68
CA HIS A 33 -0.52 9.28 3.46
C HIS A 33 0.93 9.55 3.04
N TYR A 34 1.76 9.97 4.00
CA TYR A 34 3.18 10.18 3.77
C TYR A 34 3.89 8.89 3.34
N ALA A 35 3.59 7.76 3.99
CA ALA A 35 4.17 6.47 3.63
C ALA A 35 3.81 6.07 2.18
N ASN A 36 2.55 6.22 1.78
CA ASN A 36 2.09 5.93 0.42
C ASN A 36 2.80 6.79 -0.63
N GLU A 37 2.99 8.09 -0.37
CA GLU A 37 3.74 8.96 -1.29
C GLU A 37 5.20 8.51 -1.45
N VAL A 38 5.85 8.10 -0.35
CA VAL A 38 7.22 7.58 -0.38
C VAL A 38 7.29 6.27 -1.17
N PHE A 39 6.37 5.33 -0.91
CA PHE A 39 6.33 4.06 -1.65
C PHE A 39 6.01 4.25 -3.12
N TRP A 40 5.11 5.18 -3.46
CA TRP A 40 4.81 5.52 -4.85
C TRP A 40 6.04 6.06 -5.58
N LYS A 41 6.78 6.98 -4.97
CA LYS A 41 8.04 7.49 -5.54
C LYS A 41 9.04 6.36 -5.75
N VAL A 42 9.22 5.49 -4.76
CA VAL A 42 10.10 4.31 -4.84
C VAL A 42 9.70 3.37 -5.98
N ASN A 43 8.40 3.11 -6.17
CA ASN A 43 7.89 2.31 -7.27
C ASN A 43 8.16 2.94 -8.65
N GLN A 44 8.11 4.26 -8.78
CA GLN A 44 8.38 4.94 -10.06
C GLN A 44 9.83 4.79 -10.55
N ILE A 45 10.77 4.58 -9.63
CA ILE A 45 12.19 4.43 -9.96
C ILE A 45 12.46 3.07 -10.62
N GLY A 46 11.68 2.05 -10.30
CA GLY A 46 11.86 0.70 -10.85
C GLY A 46 13.04 -0.08 -10.27
N ASP A 47 13.58 0.31 -9.11
CA ASP A 47 14.60 -0.49 -8.40
C ASP A 47 13.91 -1.65 -7.67
N GLU A 48 14.06 -2.85 -8.22
CA GLU A 48 13.44 -4.09 -7.74
C GLU A 48 13.71 -4.34 -6.25
N THR A 49 14.92 -4.06 -5.78
CA THR A 49 15.33 -4.29 -4.38
C THR A 49 14.57 -3.36 -3.44
N LEU A 50 14.46 -2.10 -3.84
CA LEU A 50 13.76 -1.05 -3.08
C LEU A 50 12.25 -1.28 -3.06
N ILE A 51 11.68 -1.73 -4.18
CA ILE A 51 10.27 -2.12 -4.29
C ILE A 51 9.97 -3.27 -3.35
N MET A 52 10.79 -4.31 -3.35
CA MET A 52 10.61 -5.48 -2.50
C MET A 52 10.73 -5.13 -1.01
N MET A 53 11.71 -4.29 -0.63
CA MET A 53 11.79 -3.76 0.74
C MET A 53 10.56 -2.92 1.12
N SER A 54 10.01 -2.14 0.17
CA SER A 54 8.82 -1.33 0.43
C SER A 54 7.59 -2.18 0.70
N LEU A 55 7.44 -3.32 0.02
CA LEU A 55 6.37 -4.29 0.21
C LEU A 55 6.48 -4.97 1.58
N ASP A 56 7.67 -5.47 1.94
CA ASP A 56 7.92 -6.06 3.26
C ASP A 56 7.60 -5.06 4.38
N LEU A 57 7.98 -3.80 4.18
CA LEU A 57 7.76 -2.75 5.16
C LEU A 57 6.26 -2.39 5.29
N GLN A 58 5.52 -2.35 4.17
CA GLN A 58 4.06 -2.19 4.19
C GLN A 58 3.36 -3.37 4.89
N TYR A 59 3.88 -4.59 4.75
CA TYR A 59 3.36 -5.77 5.43
C TYR A 59 3.58 -5.67 6.95
N HIS A 60 4.80 -5.32 7.37
CA HIS A 60 5.13 -5.14 8.78
C HIS A 60 4.43 -3.95 9.45
N LEU A 61 4.12 -2.89 8.70
CA LEU A 61 3.34 -1.76 9.18
C LEU A 61 1.83 -2.04 9.22
N GLY A 62 1.38 -3.23 8.74
CA GLY A 62 -0.03 -3.57 8.66
C GLY A 62 -0.81 -2.71 7.67
N MET A 63 -0.10 -2.13 6.68
CA MET A 63 -0.68 -1.37 5.57
C MET A 63 -1.19 -2.29 4.46
N LEU A 64 -0.51 -3.43 4.28
CA LEU A 64 -1.02 -4.57 3.51
C LEU A 64 -1.91 -5.42 4.42
N LYS A 65 -3.11 -4.92 4.74
CA LYS A 65 -4.17 -5.83 5.18
C LYS A 65 -4.70 -6.55 3.94
N PRO A 66 -4.68 -7.89 3.88
CA PRO A 66 -5.52 -8.61 2.95
C PRO A 66 -6.95 -8.44 3.46
N ASN A 67 -7.61 -7.35 3.09
CA ASN A 67 -9.05 -7.27 3.18
C ASN A 67 -9.58 -7.56 1.78
N GLU A 68 -10.19 -8.75 1.65
CA GLU A 68 -11.48 -8.84 0.97
C GLU A 68 -12.30 -7.59 1.32
N SER A 69 -12.91 -6.97 0.30
CA SER A 69 -13.62 -5.69 0.30
C SER A 69 -12.75 -4.43 0.18
N GLU A 70 -12.98 -3.49 -0.73
CA GLU A 70 -14.05 -3.25 -1.69
C GLU A 70 -13.59 -2.09 -2.60
N SER A 71 -13.79 -2.25 -3.91
CA SER A 71 -14.16 -1.26 -4.93
C SER A 71 -13.57 0.18 -4.95
N PRO A 72 -13.25 0.71 -6.15
CA PRO A 72 -12.87 2.10 -6.32
C PRO A 72 -13.99 3.00 -5.79
N ALA A 73 -13.65 4.00 -4.98
CA ALA A 73 -14.54 5.06 -4.55
C ALA A 73 -14.95 5.92 -5.76
N LEU A 74 -15.88 5.39 -6.56
CA LEU A 74 -16.68 6.14 -7.50
C LEU A 74 -17.84 6.76 -6.71
N VAL A 75 -17.76 8.08 -6.58
CA VAL A 75 -18.84 9.00 -6.96
C VAL A 75 -20.24 8.64 -6.44
N ASN A 76 -20.70 9.44 -5.47
CA ASN A 76 -22.05 9.98 -5.32
C ASN A 76 -23.28 9.14 -5.76
N LYS A 77 -24.23 9.04 -4.79
CA LYS A 77 -25.70 8.98 -4.92
C LYS A 77 -26.39 7.63 -5.19
N ASP A 78 -27.34 7.37 -4.29
CA ASP A 78 -28.66 6.76 -4.47
C ASP A 78 -28.81 5.59 -5.47
N THR A 79 -28.97 4.37 -4.93
CA THR A 79 -30.16 3.48 -5.08
C THR A 79 -29.78 2.02 -4.80
N PRO A 80 -30.62 1.21 -4.09
CA PRO A 80 -30.42 -0.22 -4.00
C PRO A 80 -31.15 -0.89 -5.17
N VAL A 81 -30.43 -1.32 -6.20
CA VAL A 81 -31.03 -2.19 -7.24
C VAL A 81 -30.57 -3.63 -7.01
N GLU A 82 -31.47 -4.35 -6.39
CA GLU A 82 -31.54 -5.80 -6.18
C GLU A 82 -31.31 -6.56 -7.51
N LYS A 83 -30.12 -7.14 -7.68
CA LYS A 83 -29.80 -7.94 -8.89
C LYS A 83 -30.31 -9.37 -8.71
N LYS A 84 -31.56 -9.58 -9.12
CA LYS A 84 -32.19 -10.89 -9.33
C LYS A 84 -31.57 -11.56 -10.56
N TYR A 85 -30.58 -12.44 -10.35
CA TYR A 85 -29.99 -13.27 -11.40
C TYR A 85 -30.98 -14.39 -11.76
N VAL A 86 -31.47 -14.40 -13.00
CA VAL A 86 -32.17 -15.56 -13.60
C VAL A 86 -31.38 -15.93 -14.86
N PHE A 87 -30.49 -16.90 -14.73
CA PHE A 87 -29.82 -17.50 -15.87
C PHE A 87 -30.84 -18.35 -16.65
N GLY A 88 -30.91 -18.11 -17.96
CA GLY A 88 -31.73 -18.88 -18.88
C GLY A 88 -31.29 -20.35 -18.96
N ALA A 89 -32.19 -21.25 -18.61
CA ALA A 89 -32.07 -22.67 -18.93
C ALA A 89 -32.27 -22.85 -20.44
N ARG A 90 -31.15 -23.03 -21.16
CA ARG A 90 -31.14 -23.81 -22.40
C ARG A 90 -30.66 -25.21 -22.03
N GLY A 91 -31.57 -26.17 -22.11
CA GLY A 91 -31.36 -27.59 -21.80
C GLY A 91 -32.70 -28.24 -21.54
#